data_AF-N9M2R7-F1
#
_entry.id   AF-N9M2R7-F1
#
_cell.length_a   1.000
_cell.length_b   1.000
_cell.length_c   1.000
_cell.angle_alpha   90.00
_cell.angle_beta   90.00
_cell.angle_gamma   90.00
#
_symmetry.space_group_name_H-M   'P 1'
#
loop_
_entity.id
_entity.type
_entity.pdbx_description
1 polymer ?
#
loop_
_entity_poly.entity_id
_entity_poly.type
_entity_poly.pdbx_seq_one_letter_code
_entity_poly.pdbx_strand_id
1 'polypeptide(L)'
;MLYLDYFQELQKTLHEQGNGQPQLILDLSKLEQNIDWLQHKMPTHLKPRLVVKSLANSILLKRIAKAFNTQSFMVFHLPHAVHILQAYTQADILMGKPVPLQCLKSFTEDQAEHLPKVQ
;
A
#
# COMPACT_ATOMS: atom_id res chain seq x y z
N MET A 1 -25.05 -3.94 15.03
CA MET A 1 -24.63 -5.02 15.96
C MET A 1 -23.30 -5.61 15.53
N LEU A 2 -23.19 -6.28 14.37
CA LEU A 2 -21.96 -6.94 13.88
C LEU A 2 -20.62 -6.19 14.04
N TYR A 3 -20.58 -4.87 13.87
CA TYR A 3 -19.34 -4.09 14.01
C TYR A 3 -18.87 -4.00 15.46
N LEU A 4 -19.79 -3.92 16.43
CA LEU A 4 -19.45 -3.87 17.85
C LEU A 4 -18.96 -5.23 18.34
N ASP A 5 -19.63 -6.30 17.90
CA ASP A 5 -19.30 -7.69 18.27
C ASP A 5 -17.86 -8.04 17.85
N TYR A 6 -17.41 -7.59 16.67
CA TYR A 6 -16.04 -7.80 16.18
C TYR A 6 -14.97 -7.23 17.13
N PHE A 7 -15.10 -5.98 17.57
CA PHE A 7 -14.10 -5.38 18.46
C PHE A 7 -14.19 -5.92 19.88
N GLN A 8 -15.37 -6.36 20.32
CA GLN A 8 -15.53 -7.01 21.61
C GLN A 8 -14.80 -8.36 21.67
N GLU A 9 -14.93 -9.19 20.63
CA GLU A 9 -14.18 -10.45 20.54
C GLU A 9 -12.67 -10.22 20.46
N LEU A 10 -12.24 -9.21 19.69
CA LEU A 10 -10.82 -8.85 19.62
C LEU A 10 -10.29 -8.37 20.97
N GLN A 11 -11.05 -7.53 21.68
CA GLN A 11 -10.70 -7.05 23.01
C GLN A 11 -10.61 -8.20 24.01
N LYS A 12 -11.59 -9.10 24.02
CA LYS A 12 -11.58 -10.29 24.86
C LYS A 12 -10.35 -11.15 24.61
N THR A 13 -10.05 -11.43 23.33
CA THR A 13 -8.88 -12.22 22.94
C THR A 13 -7.57 -11.57 23.40
N LEU A 14 -7.43 -10.26 23.25
CA LEU A 14 -6.25 -9.52 23.72
C LEU A 14 -6.14 -9.49 25.23
N HIS A 15 -7.25 -9.46 25.98
CA HIS A 15 -7.21 -9.58 27.44
C HIS A 15 -6.79 -10.98 27.89
N GLU A 16 -7.26 -12.03 27.22
CA GLU A 16 -6.98 -13.42 27.59
C GLU A 16 -5.59 -13.90 27.13
N GLN A 17 -5.11 -13.43 25.98
CA GLN A 17 -3.90 -13.96 25.32
C GLN A 17 -2.85 -12.89 24.98
N GLY A 18 -3.18 -11.61 25.10
CA GLY A 18 -2.24 -10.53 24.83
C GLY A 18 -1.13 -10.43 25.88
N ASN A 19 -0.05 -9.78 25.52
CA ASN A 19 1.12 -9.58 26.39
C ASN A 19 1.06 -8.25 27.18
N GLY A 20 -0.07 -7.54 27.13
CA GLY A 20 -0.26 -6.25 27.79
C GLY A 20 0.51 -5.08 27.17
N GLN A 21 1.10 -5.25 25.97
CA GLN A 21 1.81 -4.19 25.24
C GLN A 21 0.98 -3.68 24.04
N PRO A 22 1.25 -2.47 23.51
CA PRO A 22 0.63 -2.03 22.26
C PRO A 22 0.93 -3.00 21.10
N GLN A 23 -0.12 -3.45 20.40
CA GLN A 23 0.00 -4.38 19.28
C GLN A 23 -0.68 -3.83 18.02
N LEU A 24 -0.03 -4.02 16.88
CA LEU A 24 -0.65 -3.80 15.57
C LEU A 24 -1.29 -5.11 15.10
N ILE A 25 -2.59 -5.07 14.82
CA ILE A 25 -3.35 -6.23 14.37
C ILE A 25 -3.76 -6.03 12.92
N LEU A 26 -3.44 -7.01 12.08
CA LEU A 26 -3.80 -7.03 10.67
C LEU A 26 -4.85 -8.11 10.42
N ASP A 27 -6.06 -7.70 10.08
CA ASP A 27 -7.12 -8.62 9.67
C ASP A 27 -6.97 -8.95 8.18
N LEU A 28 -6.19 -10.00 7.91
CA LEU A 28 -5.92 -10.44 6.54
C LEU A 28 -7.18 -11.00 5.88
N SER A 29 -8.07 -11.67 6.63
CA SER A 29 -9.31 -12.20 6.09
C SER A 29 -10.24 -11.08 5.59
N LYS A 30 -10.37 -9.98 6.34
CA LYS A 30 -11.11 -8.80 5.86
C LYS A 30 -10.44 -8.11 4.68
N LEU A 31 -9.10 -8.09 4.63
CA LEU A 31 -8.40 -7.57 3.46
C LEU A 31 -8.77 -8.34 2.20
N GLU A 32 -8.76 -9.67 2.26
CA GLU A 32 -9.14 -10.54 1.14
C GLU A 32 -10.61 -10.31 0.72
N GLN A 33 -11.53 -10.25 1.69
CA GLN A 33 -12.95 -9.94 1.41
C GLN A 33 -13.13 -8.58 0.73
N ASN A 34 -12.36 -7.56 1.14
CA ASN A 34 -12.41 -6.24 0.52
C ASN A 34 -11.85 -6.25 -0.91
N ILE A 35 -10.77 -7.01 -1.16
CA ILE A 35 -10.23 -7.21 -2.51
C ILE A 35 -11.29 -7.84 -3.40
N ASP A 36 -11.90 -8.95 -2.95
CA ASP A 36 -12.92 -9.66 -3.70
C ASP A 36 -14.12 -8.74 -3.99
N TRP A 37 -14.62 -8.05 -2.97
CA TRP A 37 -15.73 -7.12 -3.13
C TRP A 37 -15.43 -6.02 -4.16
N LEU A 38 -14.24 -5.42 -4.09
CA LEU A 38 -13.81 -4.39 -5.04
C LEU A 38 -13.66 -4.94 -6.46
N GLN A 39 -13.10 -6.15 -6.63
CA GLN A 39 -12.99 -6.79 -7.95
C GLN A 39 -14.36 -6.98 -8.61
N HIS A 40 -15.39 -7.32 -7.84
CA HIS A 40 -16.75 -7.48 -8.37
C HIS A 40 -17.45 -6.14 -8.65
N LYS A 41 -17.10 -5.07 -7.93
CA LYS A 41 -17.76 -3.76 -8.06
C LYS A 41 -17.08 -2.83 -9.05
N MET A 42 -15.79 -3.02 -9.32
CA MET A 42 -15.02 -2.12 -10.16
C MET A 42 -15.35 -2.34 -11.65
N PRO A 43 -15.65 -1.28 -12.42
CA PRO A 43 -15.81 -1.39 -13.86
C PRO A 43 -14.55 -1.95 -14.52
N THR A 44 -14.73 -2.88 -15.47
CA THR A 44 -13.63 -3.60 -16.13
C THR A 44 -12.67 -2.71 -16.93
N HIS A 45 -13.11 -1.51 -17.34
CA HIS A 45 -12.30 -0.54 -18.06
C HIS A 45 -11.43 0.33 -17.13
N LEU A 46 -11.64 0.29 -15.81
CA LEU A 46 -10.86 1.04 -14.84
C LEU A 46 -9.76 0.16 -14.25
N LYS A 47 -8.55 0.73 -14.12
CA LYS A 47 -7.45 0.14 -13.35
C LYS A 47 -7.17 1.01 -12.13
N PRO A 48 -7.13 0.45 -10.92
CA PRO A 48 -6.96 1.24 -9.72
C PRO A 48 -5.50 1.66 -9.56
N ARG A 49 -5.28 2.88 -9.05
CA ARG A 49 -3.99 3.36 -8.57
C ARG A 49 -3.93 3.17 -7.06
N LEU A 50 -2.97 2.38 -6.57
CA LEU A 50 -2.84 2.06 -5.15
C LEU A 50 -2.18 3.21 -4.39
N VAL A 51 -2.87 3.74 -3.40
CA VAL A 51 -2.39 4.85 -2.56
C VAL A 51 -1.57 4.29 -1.40
N VAL A 52 -0.27 4.55 -1.37
CA VAL A 52 0.63 3.88 -0.39
C VAL A 52 0.66 4.54 0.99
N LYS A 53 -0.02 5.67 1.19
CA LYS A 53 0.08 6.47 2.43
C LYS A 53 -0.37 5.74 3.70
N SER A 54 -1.35 4.85 3.59
CA SER A 54 -1.96 4.12 4.71
C SER A 54 -1.53 2.67 4.80
N LEU A 55 -0.88 2.14 3.75
CA LEU A 55 -0.47 0.74 3.66
C LEU A 55 0.98 0.65 3.18
N ALA A 56 1.91 1.07 4.02
CA ALA A 56 3.35 0.98 3.76
C ALA A 56 3.90 -0.44 4.04
N ASN A 57 3.20 -1.49 3.57
CA ASN A 57 3.63 -2.88 3.70
C ASN A 57 3.79 -3.49 2.30
N SER A 58 5.02 -3.87 1.95
CA SER A 58 5.36 -4.35 0.60
C SER A 58 4.67 -5.67 0.23
N ILE A 59 4.46 -6.57 1.19
CA ILE A 59 3.79 -7.86 0.98
C ILE A 59 2.31 -7.63 0.65
N LEU A 60 1.63 -6.80 1.44
CA LEU A 60 0.22 -6.49 1.22
C LEU A 60 0.00 -5.67 -0.05
N LEU A 61 0.89 -4.71 -0.34
CA LEU A 61 0.84 -3.97 -1.61
C LEU A 61 0.99 -4.92 -2.81
N LYS A 62 1.93 -5.87 -2.76
CA LYS A 62 2.10 -6.88 -3.83
C LYS A 62 0.85 -7.76 -3.99
N ARG A 63 0.24 -8.18 -2.87
CA ARG A 63 -1.00 -8.96 -2.88
C ARG A 63 -2.14 -8.21 -3.56
N ILE A 64 -2.32 -6.92 -3.24
CA ILE A 64 -3.38 -6.07 -3.81
C ILE A 64 -3.08 -5.75 -5.28
N ALA A 65 -1.85 -5.35 -5.61
CA ALA A 65 -1.42 -5.05 -6.98
C ALA A 65 -1.67 -6.23 -7.92
N LYS A 66 -1.36 -7.46 -7.47
CA LYS A 66 -1.65 -8.70 -8.20
C LYS A 66 -3.14 -8.91 -8.40
N ALA A 67 -3.97 -8.66 -7.39
CA ALA A 67 -5.43 -8.84 -7.48
C ALA A 67 -6.05 -7.95 -8.57
N PHE A 68 -5.58 -6.71 -8.67
CA PHE A 68 -6.14 -5.72 -9.60
C PHE A 68 -5.35 -5.60 -10.91
N ASN A 69 -4.33 -6.44 -11.11
CA ASN A 69 -3.42 -6.38 -12.25
C ASN A 69 -2.94 -4.94 -12.54
N THR A 70 -2.44 -4.27 -11.49
CA THR A 70 -2.00 -2.87 -11.54
C THR A 70 -0.57 -2.73 -11.06
N GLN A 71 0.16 -1.81 -11.70
CA GLN A 71 1.46 -1.31 -11.23
C GLN A 71 1.42 0.22 -11.06
N SER A 72 0.23 0.80 -10.95
CA SER A 72 0.04 2.23 -10.71
C SER A 72 -0.05 2.52 -9.22
N PHE A 73 0.80 3.40 -8.72
CA PHE A 73 0.91 3.78 -7.31
C PHE A 73 0.79 5.30 -7.14
N MET A 74 0.20 5.73 -6.01
CA MET A 74 0.22 7.13 -5.59
C MET A 74 1.03 7.26 -4.31
N VAL A 75 2.12 8.02 -4.36
CA VAL A 75 3.14 8.10 -3.31
C VAL A 75 3.22 9.50 -2.73
N PHE A 76 3.36 9.60 -1.41
CA PHE A 76 3.38 10.88 -0.67
C PHE A 76 4.73 11.17 -0.03
N HIS A 77 5.71 10.28 -0.18
CA HIS A 77 7.04 10.42 0.42
C HIS A 77 8.09 9.83 -0.53
N LEU A 78 9.09 10.63 -0.92
CA LEU A 78 10.12 10.24 -1.91
C LEU A 78 10.82 8.92 -1.58
N PRO A 79 11.29 8.68 -0.34
CA PRO A 79 11.84 7.37 0.04
C PRO A 79 10.91 6.18 -0.21
N HIS A 80 9.59 6.35 -0.14
CA HIS A 80 8.66 5.26 -0.47
C HIS A 80 8.61 5.00 -1.97
N ALA A 81 8.86 6.01 -2.81
CA ALA A 81 8.95 5.82 -4.25
C ALA A 81 10.12 4.90 -4.62
N VAL A 82 11.27 4.99 -3.91
CA VAL A 82 12.39 4.04 -4.08
C VAL A 82 11.93 2.61 -3.85
N HIS A 83 11.27 2.35 -2.72
CA HIS A 83 10.80 1.01 -2.39
C HIS A 83 9.83 0.44 -3.43
N ILE A 84 8.99 1.30 -4.04
CA ILE A 84 8.09 0.89 -5.12
C ILE A 84 8.88 0.61 -6.41
N LEU A 85 9.81 1.49 -6.80
CA LEU A 85 10.65 1.29 -8.00
C LEU A 85 11.50 0.01 -7.90
N GLN A 86 12.01 -0.31 -6.72
CA GLN A 86 12.73 -1.56 -6.46
C GLN A 86 11.83 -2.80 -6.48
N ALA A 87 10.57 -2.66 -6.04
CA ALA A 87 9.64 -3.78 -5.95
C ALA A 87 8.90 -4.07 -7.27
N TYR A 88 8.80 -3.10 -8.18
CA TYR A 88 8.00 -3.16 -9.41
C TYR A 88 8.77 -2.56 -10.58
N THR A 89 9.13 -3.39 -11.55
CA THR A 89 9.93 -2.99 -12.72
C THR A 89 9.24 -2.01 -13.64
N GLN A 90 7.90 -1.96 -13.63
CA GLN A 90 7.09 -1.06 -14.47
C GLN A 90 6.17 -0.19 -13.61
N ALA A 91 6.66 0.26 -12.45
CA ALA A 91 5.89 1.13 -11.57
C ALA A 91 5.49 2.44 -12.26
N ASP A 92 4.20 2.73 -12.32
CA ASP A 92 3.65 4.04 -12.67
C ASP A 92 3.39 4.81 -11.37
N ILE A 93 4.30 5.72 -11.01
CA ILE A 93 4.25 6.48 -9.76
C ILE A 93 3.70 7.88 -9.99
N LEU A 94 2.61 8.21 -9.29
CA LEU A 94 2.07 9.57 -9.18
C LEU A 94 2.41 10.13 -7.80
N MET A 95 3.06 11.28 -7.76
CA MET A 95 3.31 11.96 -6.50
C MET A 95 2.04 12.66 -6.02
N GLY A 96 1.55 12.27 -4.85
CA GLY A 96 0.32 12.79 -4.25
C GLY A 96 0.48 14.12 -3.51
N LYS A 97 1.70 14.67 -3.49
CA LYS A 97 2.01 16.00 -2.96
C LYS A 97 3.10 16.65 -3.81
N PRO A 98 3.20 17.99 -3.82
CA PRO A 98 4.32 18.68 -4.43
C PRO A 98 5.65 18.16 -3.88
N VAL A 99 6.60 17.95 -4.78
CA VAL A 99 7.95 17.52 -4.45
C VAL A 99 8.90 18.70 -4.72
N PRO A 100 9.59 19.22 -3.69
CA PRO A 100 10.56 20.29 -3.88
C PRO A 100 11.65 19.87 -4.88
N LEU A 101 12.02 20.77 -5.79
CA LEU A 101 13.02 20.50 -6.83
C LEU A 101 14.34 19.98 -6.23
N GLN A 102 14.79 20.56 -5.12
CA GLN A 102 16.03 20.13 -4.47
C GLN A 102 15.96 18.68 -3.98
N CYS A 103 14.82 18.25 -3.46
CA CYS A 103 14.64 16.85 -3.04
C CYS A 103 14.65 15.89 -4.24
N LEU A 104 14.10 16.30 -5.39
CA LEU A 104 14.15 15.50 -6.61
C LEU A 104 15.60 15.35 -7.12
N LYS A 105 16.40 16.43 -7.10
CA LYS A 105 17.81 16.38 -7.54
C LYS A 105 18.61 15.35 -6.75
N SER A 106 18.59 15.44 -5.42
CA SER A 106 19.30 14.48 -4.56
C SER A 106 18.78 13.06 -4.75
N PHE A 107 17.46 12.90 -4.87
CA PHE A 107 16.86 11.60 -5.15
C PHE A 107 17.33 11.00 -6.48
N THR A 108 17.45 11.79 -7.55
CA THR A 108 17.92 11.31 -8.85
C THR A 108 19.39 10.94 -8.84
N GLU A 109 20.21 11.67 -8.09
CA GLU A 109 21.63 11.38 -7.91
C GLU A 109 21.81 10.05 -7.14
N ASP A 110 21.07 9.86 -6.05
CA ASP A 110 21.15 8.67 -5.20
C ASP A 110 20.59 7.41 -5.86
N GLN A 111 19.70 7.54 -6.86
CA GLN A 111 18.92 6.43 -7.44
C GLN A 111 19.15 6.25 -8.94
N ALA A 112 20.24 6.78 -9.49
CA ALA A 112 20.53 6.79 -10.93
C ALA A 112 20.44 5.41 -11.62
N GLU A 113 20.73 4.32 -10.90
CA GLU A 113 20.65 2.95 -11.43
C GLU A 113 19.21 2.37 -11.47
N HIS A 114 18.32 2.90 -10.64
CA HIS A 114 16.96 2.37 -10.44
C HIS A 114 15.87 3.20 -11.12
N LEU A 115 16.23 4.38 -11.64
CA LEU A 115 15.30 5.23 -12.36
C LEU A 115 15.13 4.75 -13.80
N PRO A 116 13.90 4.76 -14.34
CA PRO A 116 13.69 4.51 -15.76
C PRO A 116 14.50 5.54 -16.55
N LYS A 117 15.31 5.07 -17.50
CA LYS A 117 16.02 5.95 -18.43
C LYS A 117 14.97 6.74 -19.20
N VAL A 118 14.93 8.06 -18.99
CA VAL A 118 14.10 8.96 -19.80
C VAL A 118 14.68 8.92 -21.22
N GLN A 119 13.85 8.56 -22.19
CA GLN A 119 14.21 8.62 -23.62
C GLN A 119 14.23 10.07 -24.09
#